data_AF-A0A9E5UB55-F1
#
_entry.id   AF-A0A9E5UB55-F1
#
_cell.length_a   1.000
_cell.length_b   1.000
_cell.length_c   1.000
_cell.angle_alpha   90.00
_cell.angle_beta   90.00
_cell.angle_gamma   90.00
#
_symmetry.space_group_name_H-M   'P 1'
#
loop_
_entity.id
_entity.type
_entity.pdbx_description
1 polymer ?
#
loop_
_entity_poly.entity_id
_entity_poly.type
_entity_poly.pdbx_seq_one_letter_code
_entity_poly.pdbx_strand_id
1 'polypeptide(L)' 'METSSTAQIVDALTRAIVEHRLRPGTKLAEQKLADHFGVSRTLVRQALFQLSQNRLIRLEP' A
#
# COMPACT_ATOMS: atom_id res chain seq x y z
N MET A 1 -7.23 4.68 -20.32
CA MET A 1 -7.73 4.10 -19.05
C MET A 1 -6.69 4.36 -17.98
N GLU A 2 -6.68 5.57 -17.44
CA GLU A 2 -5.76 5.96 -16.37
C GLU A 2 -6.40 5.54 -15.04
N THR A 3 -6.23 4.27 -14.67
CA THR A 3 -6.52 3.85 -13.30
C THR A 3 -5.53 4.58 -12.40
N SER A 4 -6.04 5.63 -11.73
CA SER A 4 -5.38 6.45 -10.72
C SER A 4 -4.27 5.70 -9.97
N SER A 5 -3.06 6.27 -9.93
CA SER A 5 -1.86 5.65 -9.37
C SER A 5 -2.08 5.04 -7.97
N THR A 6 -2.96 5.64 -7.17
CA THR A 6 -3.35 5.13 -5.84
C THR A 6 -4.06 3.77 -5.92
N ALA A 7 -5.00 3.59 -6.85
CA ALA A 7 -5.75 2.33 -6.99
C ALA A 7 -4.84 1.16 -7.39
N GLN A 8 -3.85 1.42 -8.25
CA GLN A 8 -2.86 0.41 -8.62
C GLN A 8 -2.00 -0.02 -7.42
N ILE A 9 -1.59 0.92 -6.57
CA ILE A 9 -0.83 0.62 -5.35
C ILE A 9 -1.67 -0.21 -4.39
N VAL A 10 -2.95 0.14 -4.20
CA VAL A 10 -3.88 -0.62 -3.34
C VAL A 10 -4.04 -2.06 -3.85
N ASP A 11 -4.31 -2.25 -5.15
CA ASP A 11 -4.45 -3.59 -5.73
C ASP A 11 -3.16 -4.40 -5.59
N ALA A 12 -1.99 -3.82 -5.90
CA ALA A 12 -0.70 -4.48 -5.78
C ALA A 12 -0.39 -4.91 -4.32
N LEU A 13 -0.60 -4.02 -3.34
CA LEU A 13 -0.42 -4.37 -1.93
C LEU A 13 -1.45 -5.41 -1.46
N THR A 14 -2.71 -5.29 -1.88
CA THR A 14 -3.77 -6.25 -1.53
C THR A 14 -3.39 -7.65 -2.02
N ARG A 15 -2.95 -7.78 -3.28
CA ARG A 15 -2.47 -9.05 -3.83
C ARG A 15 -1.27 -9.58 -3.06
N ALA A 16 -0.29 -8.74 -2.77
CA ALA A 16 0.89 -9.16 -2.01
C ALA A 16 0.55 -9.66 -0.59
N ILE A 17 -0.49 -9.11 0.05
CA ILE A 17 -1.00 -9.57 1.34
C ILE A 17 -1.74 -10.90 1.18
N VAL A 18 -2.66 -11.01 0.20
CA VAL A 18 -3.46 -12.22 -0.06
C VAL A 18 -2.60 -13.39 -0.52
N GLU A 19 -1.57 -13.14 -1.33
CA GLU A 19 -0.57 -14.13 -1.76
C GLU A 19 0.43 -14.51 -0.65
N HIS A 20 0.26 -14.00 0.57
CA HIS A 20 1.17 -14.21 1.71
C HIS A 20 2.63 -13.79 1.43
N ARG A 21 2.87 -12.94 0.42
CA ARG A 21 4.20 -12.35 0.16
C ARG A 21 4.59 -11.35 1.23
N LEU A 22 3.61 -10.63 1.76
CA LEU A 22 3.75 -9.78 2.95
C LEU A 22 3.22 -10.52 4.16
N ARG A 23 4.10 -10.86 5.09
CA ARG A 23 3.68 -11.46 6.36
C ARG A 23 2.96 -10.42 7.22
N PRO A 24 1.88 -10.79 7.93
CA PRO A 24 1.27 -9.89 8.91
C PRO A 24 2.31 -9.43 9.93
N GLY A 25 2.30 -8.12 10.23
CA GLY A 25 3.31 -7.48 11.08
C GLY A 25 4.57 -7.00 10.34
N THR A 26 4.66 -7.19 9.02
CA THR A 26 5.72 -6.56 8.22
C THR A 26 5.58 -5.04 8.27
N LYS A 27 6.67 -4.36 8.64
CA LYS A 27 6.71 -2.88 8.63
C LYS A 27 6.69 -2.36 7.20
N LEU A 28 5.59 -1.70 6.84
CA LEU A 28 5.42 -1.01 5.58
C LEU A 28 5.91 0.44 5.74
N ALA A 29 7.08 0.76 5.19
CA ALA A 29 7.60 2.13 5.20
C ALA A 29 7.08 2.89 3.96
N GLU A 30 6.36 3.99 4.18
CA GLU A 30 5.81 4.85 3.12
C GLU A 30 6.88 5.27 2.10
N GLN A 31 8.08 5.63 2.59
CA GLN A 31 9.20 6.02 1.73
C GLN A 31 9.64 4.86 0.83
N LYS A 32 9.88 3.67 1.40
CA LYS A 32 10.31 2.51 0.60
C LYS A 32 9.28 2.09 -0.44
N LEU A 33 7.99 2.18 -0.09
CA LEU A 33 6.91 1.92 -1.04
C LEU A 33 6.87 3.00 -2.12
N ALA A 34 7.05 4.27 -1.78
CA ALA A 34 7.12 5.37 -2.74
C ALA A 34 8.26 5.17 -3.74
N ASP A 35 9.45 4.84 -3.26
CA ASP A 35 10.61 4.51 -4.09
C ASP A 35 10.38 3.25 -4.95
N HIS A 36 9.77 2.20 -4.38
CA HIS A 36 9.49 0.95 -5.10
C HIS A 36 8.48 1.13 -6.24
N PHE A 37 7.43 1.91 -6.00
CA PHE A 37 6.38 2.18 -6.99
C PHE A 37 6.71 3.38 -7.89
N GLY A 38 7.79 4.13 -7.61
CA GLY A 38 8.17 5.33 -8.35
C GLY A 38 7.15 6.47 -8.24
N VAL A 39 6.44 6.56 -7.11
CA VAL A 39 5.37 7.53 -6.87
C VAL A 39 5.66 8.43 -5.67
N SER A 40 4.91 9.54 -5.55
CA SER A 40 4.97 10.40 -4.39
C SER A 40 4.50 9.71 -3.10
N ARG A 41 5.14 10.01 -1.97
CA ARG A 41 4.72 9.55 -0.62
C ARG A 41 3.25 9.82 -0.32
N THR A 42 2.71 10.93 -0.82
CA THR A 42 1.28 11.28 -0.67
C THR A 42 0.35 10.22 -1.26
N LEU A 43 0.68 9.66 -2.43
CA LEU A 43 -0.13 8.62 -3.08
C LEU A 43 -0.05 7.30 -2.31
N VAL A 44 1.14 6.95 -1.84
CA VAL A 44 1.35 5.78 -0.99
C VAL A 44 0.56 5.90 0.31
N ARG A 45 0.59 7.07 0.96
CA ARG A 45 -0.18 7.33 2.17
C ARG A 45 -1.68 7.15 1.93
N GLN A 46 -2.21 7.67 0.82
CA GLN A 46 -3.61 7.47 0.44
C GLN A 46 -3.94 5.98 0.22
N ALA A 47 -3.04 5.24 -0.44
CA ALA A 47 -3.22 3.81 -0.67
C ALA A 47 -3.20 3.01 0.65
N LEU A 48 -2.23 3.28 1.53
CA LEU A 48 -2.16 2.66 2.86
C LEU A 48 -3.39 3.02 3.71
N PHE A 49 -3.88 4.26 3.62
CA PHE A 49 -5.10 4.67 4.31
C PHE A 49 -6.32 3.88 3.82
N GLN A 50 -6.46 3.66 2.50
CA GLN A 50 -7.54 2.80 1.97
C GLN A 50 -7.38 1.34 2.40
N LEU A 51 -6.17 0.78 2.36
CA LEU A 51 -5.91 -0.58 2.85
C LEU A 51 -6.23 -0.73 4.34
N SER A 52 -6.00 0.32 5.13
CA SER A 52 -6.34 0.36 6.55
C SER A 52 -7.84 0.39 6.77
N GLN A 53 -8.60 1.10 5.94
CA GLN A 53 -10.08 1.08 5.99
C GLN A 53 -10.63 -0.31 5.66
N ASN A 54 -9.97 -1.02 4.74
CA ASN A 54 -10.31 -2.40 4.40
C ASN A 54 -9.83 -3.43 5.43
N ARG A 55 -9.26 -2.99 6.56
CA ARG A 55 -8.68 -3.83 7.63
C ARG A 55 -7.57 -4.78 7.16
N LEU A 56 -6.94 -4.50 6.02
CA LEU A 56 -5.83 -5.29 5.49
C LEU A 56 -4.51 -4.93 6.17
N ILE A 57 -4.38 -3.68 6.62
CA ILE A 57 -3.22 -3.18 7.37
C ILE A 57 -3.68 -2.36 8.56
N ARG A 58 -2.75 -2.10 9.49
CA ARG A 58 -2.93 -1.18 10.60
C ARG A 58 -1.92 -0.05 10.47
N LEU A 59 -2.41 1.19 10.52
CA LEU A 59 -1.56 2.36 10.65
C LEU A 59 -1.20 2.54 12.12
N GLU A 60 0.09 2.60 12.40
CA GLU A 60 0.63 2.96 13.72
C GLU A 60 1.24 4.36 13.60
N PRO A 61 1.00 5.26 14.58
CA PRO A 61 1.51 6.63 14.59
C PRO A 61 3.03 6.72 14.78
#